data_AF-A0A381PTX9-F1
#
_entry.id   AF-A0A381PTX9-F1
#
_cell.length_a   1.000
_cell.length_b   1.000
_cell.length_c   1.000
_cell.angle_alpha   90.00
_cell.angle_beta   90.00
_cell.angle_gamma   90.00
#
_symmetry.space_group_name_H-M   'P 1'
#
loop_
_entity.id
_entity.type
_entity.pdbx_description
1 polymer ?
#
loop_
_entity_poly.entity_id
_entity_poly.type
_entity_poly.pdbx_seq_one_letter_code
_entity_poly.pdbx_strand_id
1 'polypeptide(L)'
;MNTNKLTRIGCIALGVLGVLSLFLVFITGDDAIKFGDGVGAITPIILLGQLTLLVAVVITSIYALKGLMADKAKLKSSLMFVGIFLGIFLIAFLLSKGVETPMRDGKVLSATGSRLVGTGIRVFYILTIIAVGLMVFTGGKRSIKK
;
A
#
# COMPACT_ATOMS: atom_id res chain seq x y z
N MET A 1 1.70 18.41 -28.23
CA MET A 1 0.42 18.66 -27.52
C MET A 1 0.76 18.88 -26.04
N ASN A 2 0.40 20.01 -25.44
CA ASN A 2 0.80 20.34 -24.06
C ASN A 2 0.21 19.35 -23.04
N THR A 3 1.06 18.58 -22.36
CA THR A 3 0.69 17.58 -21.33
C THR A 3 -0.26 18.16 -20.27
N ASN A 4 -0.06 19.44 -19.91
CA ASN A 4 -0.90 20.15 -18.95
C ASN A 4 -2.37 20.29 -19.39
N LYS A 5 -2.64 20.38 -20.70
CA LYS A 5 -4.01 20.50 -21.21
C LYS A 5 -4.76 19.17 -21.14
N LEU A 6 -4.08 18.06 -21.48
CA LEU A 6 -4.69 16.72 -21.48
C LEU A 6 -5.02 16.24 -20.06
N THR A 7 -4.09 16.38 -19.11
CA THR A 7 -4.35 16.01 -17.71
C THR A 7 -5.48 16.85 -17.11
N ARG A 8 -5.51 18.16 -17.39
CA ARG A 8 -6.57 19.05 -16.92
C ARG A 8 -7.94 18.64 -17.45
N ILE A 9 -8.04 18.30 -18.74
CA ILE A 9 -9.29 17.82 -19.34
C ILE A 9 -9.73 16.50 -18.69
N GLY A 10 -8.79 15.57 -18.44
CA GLY A 10 -9.08 14.28 -17.82
C GLY A 10 -9.59 14.41 -16.38
N CYS A 11 -8.95 15.26 -15.58
CA CYS A 11 -9.40 15.53 -14.20
C CYS A 11 -10.79 16.19 -14.17
N ILE A 12 -11.06 17.14 -15.07
CA ILE A 12 -12.38 17.77 -15.17
C ILE A 12 -13.43 16.75 -15.58
N ALA A 13 -13.15 15.90 -16.58
CA ALA A 13 -14.08 14.86 -17.02
C ALA A 13 -14.41 13.86 -15.91
N LEU A 14 -13.39 13.38 -15.18
CA LEU A 14 -13.58 12.47 -14.04
C LEU A 14 -14.38 13.13 -12.91
N GLY A 15 -14.13 14.41 -12.63
CA GLY A 15 -14.88 15.19 -11.65
C GLY A 15 -16.36 15.33 -12.04
N VAL A 16 -16.64 15.69 -13.29
CA VAL A 16 -18.02 15.81 -13.81
C VAL A 16 -18.73 14.46 -13.77
N LEU A 17 -18.09 13.37 -14.19
CA LEU A 17 -18.66 12.02 -14.12
C LEU A 17 -18.95 11.58 -12.67
N GLY A 18 -18.09 11.95 -11.71
CA GLY A 18 -18.30 11.71 -10.29
C GLY A 18 -19.52 12.47 -9.75
N VAL A 19 -19.65 13.75 -10.09
CA VAL A 19 -20.80 14.58 -9.68
C VAL A 19 -22.10 14.06 -10.30
N LEU A 20 -22.09 13.68 -11.58
CA LEU A 20 -23.26 13.08 -12.24
C LEU A 20 -23.66 11.76 -11.59
N SER A 21 -22.70 10.91 -11.26
CA SER A 21 -22.96 9.63 -10.60
C SER A 21 -23.49 9.83 -9.17
N LEU A 22 -23.01 10.83 -8.43
CA LEU A 22 -23.58 11.21 -7.14
C LEU A 22 -25.02 11.69 -7.27
N PHE A 23 -25.30 12.55 -8.25
CA PHE A 23 -26.66 13.04 -8.50
C PHE A 23 -27.63 11.89 -8.80
N LEU A 24 -27.15 10.89 -9.54
CA LEU A 24 -27.92 9.70 -9.86
C LEU A 24 -28.22 8.84 -8.61
N VAL A 25 -27.26 8.69 -7.69
CA VAL A 25 -27.47 8.05 -6.38
C VAL A 25 -28.48 8.83 -5.53
N PHE A 26 -28.40 10.16 -5.51
CA PHE A 26 -29.33 11.01 -4.76
C PHE A 26 -30.77 10.92 -5.29
N ILE A 27 -30.97 10.79 -6.60
CA ILE A 27 -32.31 10.65 -7.21
C ILE A 27 -32.93 9.29 -6.89
N THR A 28 -32.14 8.21 -6.90
CA THR A 28 -32.63 6.87 -6.59
C THR A 28 -33.08 6.74 -5.13
N GLY A 29 -32.42 7.45 -4.22
CA GLY A 29 -32.76 7.48 -2.80
C GLY A 29 -32.29 6.23 -2.04
N ASP A 30 -31.98 6.40 -0.75
CA ASP A 30 -31.42 5.34 0.11
C ASP A 30 -32.33 4.11 0.24
N ASP A 31 -33.65 4.32 0.18
CA ASP A 31 -34.62 3.22 0.32
C ASP A 31 -34.57 2.26 -0.88
N ALA A 32 -34.56 2.76 -2.12
CA ALA A 32 -34.48 1.91 -3.31
C ALA A 32 -33.13 1.16 -3.39
N ILE A 33 -32.05 1.77 -2.87
CA ILE A 33 -30.72 1.16 -2.79
C ILE A 33 -30.69 -0.01 -1.80
N LYS A 34 -31.31 0.14 -0.63
CA LYS A 34 -31.34 -0.88 0.43
C LYS A 34 -32.10 -2.16 0.02
N PHE A 35 -33.12 -2.03 -0.83
CA PHE A 35 -33.91 -3.17 -1.30
C PHE A 35 -33.40 -3.79 -2.61
N GLY A 36 -32.26 -3.33 -3.14
CA GLY A 36 -31.60 -3.93 -4.30
C GLY A 36 -32.08 -3.42 -5.67
N ASP A 37 -33.15 -2.65 -5.73
CA ASP A 37 -33.66 -2.03 -6.97
C ASP A 37 -32.78 -0.87 -7.47
N GLY A 38 -32.02 -0.23 -6.57
CA GLY A 38 -31.14 0.90 -6.86
C GLY A 38 -29.69 0.54 -7.21
N VAL A 39 -29.32 -0.75 -7.34
CA VAL A 39 -27.91 -1.16 -7.53
C VAL A 39 -27.30 -0.59 -8.83
N GLY A 40 -28.12 -0.45 -9.88
CA GLY A 40 -27.71 0.19 -11.14
C GLY A 40 -27.29 1.66 -10.96
N ALA A 41 -27.81 2.33 -9.94
CA ALA A 41 -27.52 3.73 -9.67
C ALA A 41 -26.18 3.98 -8.95
N ILE A 42 -25.74 2.99 -8.17
CA ILE A 42 -24.50 3.05 -7.37
C ILE A 42 -23.31 2.49 -8.15
N THR A 43 -23.57 1.57 -9.08
CA THR A 43 -22.52 0.93 -9.88
C THR A 43 -21.58 1.95 -10.58
N PRO A 44 -22.06 3.05 -11.18
CA PRO A 44 -21.21 4.04 -11.83
C PRO A 44 -20.22 4.72 -10.87
N ILE A 45 -20.62 5.02 -9.63
CA ILE A 45 -19.74 5.68 -8.65
C ILE A 45 -18.65 4.73 -8.12
N ILE A 46 -18.99 3.45 -7.93
CA ILE A 46 -18.03 2.42 -7.53
C ILE A 46 -16.99 2.20 -8.64
N LEU A 47 -17.44 2.08 -9.88
CA LEU A 47 -16.57 1.83 -11.03
C LEU A 47 -15.65 3.03 -11.29
N LEU A 48 -16.15 4.26 -11.15
CA LEU A 48 -15.32 5.48 -11.17
C LEU A 48 -14.30 5.49 -10.02
N GLY A 49 -14.67 5.09 -8.81
CA GLY A 49 -13.77 4.99 -7.67
C GLY A 49 -12.63 4.00 -7.92
N GLN A 50 -12.95 2.81 -8.43
CA GLN A 50 -11.95 1.80 -8.79
C GLN A 50 -11.03 2.27 -9.93
N LEU A 51 -11.59 2.92 -10.96
CA LEU A 51 -10.84 3.47 -12.07
C LEU A 51 -9.87 4.58 -11.61
N THR A 52 -10.35 5.52 -10.80
CA THR A 52 -9.53 6.62 -10.29
C THR A 52 -8.43 6.13 -9.35
N LEU A 53 -8.72 5.13 -8.50
CA LEU A 53 -7.71 4.47 -7.68
C LEU A 53 -6.65 3.79 -8.56
N LEU A 54 -7.06 3.04 -9.59
CA LEU A 54 -6.15 2.36 -10.50
C LEU A 54 -5.24 3.37 -11.22
N VAL A 55 -5.83 4.44 -11.77
CA VAL A 55 -5.08 5.51 -12.44
C VAL A 55 -4.10 6.17 -11.48
N ALA A 56 -4.53 6.49 -10.25
CA ALA A 56 -3.67 7.08 -9.24
C ALA A 56 -2.49 6.16 -8.90
N VAL A 57 -2.74 4.88 -8.65
CA VAL A 57 -1.68 3.89 -8.35
C VAL A 57 -0.69 3.77 -9.52
N VAL A 58 -1.17 3.70 -10.76
CA VAL A 58 -0.30 3.58 -11.94
C VAL A 58 0.56 4.82 -12.11
N ILE A 59 -0.05 6.01 -12.09
CA ILE A 59 0.65 7.28 -12.27
C ILE A 59 1.67 7.48 -11.15
N THR A 60 1.25 7.36 -9.89
CA THR A 60 2.15 7.55 -8.74
C THR A 60 3.29 6.55 -8.74
N SER A 61 3.05 5.28 -9.11
CA SER A 61 4.10 4.27 -9.24
C SER A 61 5.11 4.63 -10.33
N ILE A 62 4.65 5.06 -11.51
CA ILE A 62 5.54 5.48 -12.60
C ILE A 62 6.37 6.69 -12.19
N TYR A 63 5.76 7.70 -11.57
CA TYR A 63 6.48 8.91 -11.14
C TYR A 63 7.40 8.64 -9.96
N ALA A 64 7.04 7.75 -9.03
CA ALA A 64 7.91 7.31 -7.95
C ALA A 64 9.16 6.61 -8.50
N LEU A 65 8.99 5.68 -9.44
CA LEU A 65 10.11 4.98 -10.09
C LEU A 65 10.98 5.92 -10.93
N LYS A 66 10.37 6.79 -11.75
CA LYS A 66 11.09 7.80 -12.52
C LYS A 66 11.84 8.79 -11.62
N GLY A 67 11.19 9.26 -10.56
CA GLY A 67 11.79 10.16 -9.57
C GLY A 67 12.95 9.50 -8.83
N LEU A 68 12.88 8.19 -8.58
CA LEU A 68 13.95 7.43 -7.97
C LEU A 68 15.14 7.23 -8.95
N MET A 69 14.87 6.93 -10.22
CA MET A 69 15.90 6.72 -11.25
C MET A 69 16.58 8.02 -11.72
N ALA A 70 15.89 9.16 -11.60
CA ALA A 70 16.41 10.46 -12.03
C ALA A 70 17.65 10.92 -11.24
N ASP A 71 17.84 10.41 -10.02
CA ASP A 71 18.94 10.79 -9.14
C ASP A 71 19.69 9.54 -8.67
N LYS A 72 20.96 9.41 -9.10
CA LYS A 72 21.83 8.29 -8.72
C LYS A 72 22.02 8.17 -7.21
N ALA A 73 22.03 9.29 -6.48
CA ALA A 73 22.19 9.29 -5.03
C ALA A 73 20.93 8.75 -4.33
N LYS A 74 19.74 9.15 -4.79
CA LYS A 74 18.46 8.64 -4.28
C LYS A 74 18.25 7.18 -4.62
N LEU A 75 18.57 6.77 -5.85
CA LEU A 75 18.50 5.38 -6.28
C LEU A 75 19.38 4.49 -5.41
N LYS A 76 20.65 4.87 -5.19
CA LYS A 76 21.58 4.11 -4.34
C LYS A 76 21.05 3.98 -2.90
N SER A 77 20.54 5.07 -2.34
CA SER A 77 20.02 5.07 -0.97
C SER A 77 18.78 4.18 -0.84
N SER A 78 17.81 4.29 -1.76
CA SER A 78 16.62 3.43 -1.77
C SER A 78 17.00 1.96 -1.97
N LEU A 79 17.93 1.67 -2.88
CA LEU A 79 18.38 0.30 -3.12
C LEU A 79 19.12 -0.27 -1.90
N MET A 80 19.87 0.56 -1.17
CA MET A 80 20.50 0.17 0.10
C MET A 80 19.45 -0.17 1.16
N PHE A 81 18.38 0.64 1.31
CA PHE A 81 17.29 0.33 2.23
C PHE A 81 16.56 -0.96 1.85
N VAL A 82 16.24 -1.14 0.57
CA VAL A 82 15.63 -2.39 0.08
C VAL A 82 16.57 -3.57 0.32
N GLY A 83 17.86 -3.43 0.05
CA GLY A 83 18.87 -4.48 0.27
C GLY A 83 19.00 -4.87 1.73
N ILE A 84 19.05 -3.90 2.65
CA ILE A 84 19.10 -4.17 4.10
C ILE A 84 17.81 -4.86 4.56
N PHE A 85 16.65 -4.37 4.13
CA PHE A 85 15.37 -4.99 4.45
C PHE A 85 15.30 -6.43 3.94
N LEU A 86 15.74 -6.68 2.70
CA LEU A 86 15.77 -8.00 2.10
C LEU A 86 16.77 -8.92 2.82
N GLY A 87 17.92 -8.38 3.25
CA GLY A 87 18.89 -9.11 4.07
C GLY A 87 18.29 -9.57 5.40
N ILE A 88 17.58 -8.68 6.10
CA ILE A 88 16.87 -9.02 7.36
C ILE A 88 15.77 -10.05 7.08
N PHE A 89 15.03 -9.89 5.99
CA PHE A 89 14.01 -10.84 5.56
C PHE A 89 14.58 -12.24 5.32
N LEU A 90 15.70 -12.35 4.60
CA LEU A 90 16.36 -13.62 4.34
C LEU A 90 16.87 -14.27 5.63
N ILE A 91 17.50 -13.50 6.52
CA ILE A 91 17.96 -14.01 7.83
C ILE A 91 16.77 -14.54 8.63
N ALA A 92 15.68 -13.79 8.71
CA ALA A 92 14.47 -14.22 9.40
C ALA A 92 13.83 -15.46 8.74
N PHE A 93 13.87 -15.56 7.41
CA PHE A 93 13.31 -16.69 6.65
C PHE A 93 14.12 -17.98 6.81
N LEU A 94 15.45 -17.87 6.87
CA LEU A 94 16.35 -18.99 7.15
C LEU A 94 16.18 -19.49 8.59
N LEU A 95 16.04 -18.56 9.55
CA LEU A 95 15.81 -18.91 10.94
C LEU A 95 14.40 -19.50 11.16
N SER A 96 13.41 -19.10 10.36
CA SER A 96 12.04 -19.56 10.48
C SER A 96 11.90 -21.02 10.01
N LYS A 97 11.39 -21.88 10.89
CA LYS A 97 11.06 -23.29 10.59
C LYS A 97 9.57 -23.36 10.25
N GLY A 98 9.26 -23.90 9.07
CA GLY A 98 7.88 -24.18 8.67
C GLY A 98 7.43 -25.49 9.28
N VAL A 99 6.63 -25.42 10.33
CA VAL A 99 5.92 -26.58 10.88
C VAL A 99 4.45 -26.37 10.56
N GLU A 100 3.76 -27.43 10.17
CA GLU A 100 2.31 -27.40 10.00
C GLU A 100 1.67 -27.02 11.33
N THR A 101 1.02 -25.86 11.36
CA THR A 101 0.38 -25.35 12.57
C THR A 101 -1.13 -25.52 12.42
N PRO A 102 -1.80 -26.24 13.33
CA PRO A 102 -3.26 -26.31 13.32
C PRO A 102 -3.82 -24.92 13.65
N MET A 103 -4.69 -24.39 12.79
CA MET A 103 -5.39 -23.13 13.05
C MET A 103 -6.63 -23.36 13.93
N ARG A 104 -7.08 -22.30 14.61
CA ARG A 104 -8.29 -22.30 15.46
C ARG A 104 -9.57 -22.70 14.73
N ASP A 105 -9.58 -22.63 13.40
CA ASP A 105 -10.69 -23.01 12.51
C ASP A 105 -10.64 -24.49 12.05
N GLY A 106 -9.80 -25.34 12.66
CA GLY A 106 -9.67 -26.77 12.33
C GLY A 106 -8.94 -27.07 11.01
N LYS A 107 -8.51 -26.03 10.26
CA LYS A 107 -7.68 -26.15 9.05
C LYS A 107 -6.21 -26.10 9.42
N VAL A 108 -5.40 -26.95 8.81
CA VAL A 108 -3.94 -26.90 8.95
C VAL A 108 -3.36 -25.81 8.06
N LEU A 109 -2.50 -24.94 8.61
CA LEU A 109 -1.74 -24.00 7.81
C LEU A 109 -0.58 -24.76 7.17
N SER A 110 -0.53 -24.74 5.83
CA SER A 110 0.58 -25.36 5.08
C SER A 110 1.92 -24.87 5.63
N ALA A 111 2.90 -25.77 5.73
CA ALA A 111 4.24 -25.50 6.26
C ALA A 111 4.87 -24.23 5.65
N THR A 112 4.60 -23.93 4.38
CA THR A 112 5.08 -22.72 3.69
C THR A 112 4.39 -21.44 4.19
N GLY A 113 3.07 -21.47 4.40
CA GLY A 113 2.32 -20.34 4.94
C GLY A 113 2.71 -20.04 6.39
N SER A 114 2.84 -21.09 7.20
CA SER A 114 3.33 -21.02 8.58
C SER A 114 4.74 -20.42 8.65
N ARG A 115 5.63 -20.83 7.73
CA ARG A 115 6.99 -20.27 7.62
C ARG A 115 7.01 -18.80 7.24
N LEU A 116 6.17 -18.37 6.30
CA LEU A 116 6.08 -16.96 5.87
C LEU A 116 5.54 -16.06 6.99
N VAL A 117 4.49 -16.49 7.69
CA VAL A 117 3.95 -15.76 8.84
C VAL A 117 4.99 -15.67 9.95
N GLY A 118 5.63 -16.79 10.30
CA GLY A 118 6.71 -16.81 11.29
C GLY A 118 7.92 -15.96 10.89
N THR A 119 8.22 -15.89 9.59
CA THR A 119 9.24 -14.99 9.05
C THR A 119 8.85 -13.53 9.25
N GLY A 120 7.61 -13.15 8.88
CA GLY A 120 7.12 -11.78 9.02
C GLY A 120 7.18 -11.27 10.46
N ILE A 121 6.75 -12.10 11.42
CA ILE A 121 6.82 -11.78 12.85
C ILE A 121 8.28 -11.58 13.31
N ARG A 122 9.20 -12.44 12.87
CA ARG A 122 10.63 -12.32 13.22
C ARG A 122 11.28 -11.09 12.60
N VAL A 123 10.98 -10.77 11.34
CA VAL A 123 11.42 -9.53 10.67
C VAL A 123 10.95 -8.32 11.46
N PHE A 124 9.69 -8.31 11.88
CA PHE A 124 9.13 -7.23 12.68
C PHE A 124 9.88 -7.03 14.00
N TYR A 125 10.14 -8.10 14.75
CA TYR A 125 10.89 -8.01 16.02
C TYR A 125 12.34 -7.51 15.81
N ILE A 126 13.05 -8.04 14.79
CA ILE A 126 14.42 -7.60 14.48
C ILE A 126 14.45 -6.11 14.16
N LEU A 127 13.56 -5.65 13.28
CA LEU A 127 13.47 -4.22 12.91
C LEU A 127 13.08 -3.35 14.11
N THR A 128 12.19 -3.82 14.98
CA THR A 128 11.77 -3.09 16.18
C THR A 128 12.95 -2.90 17.14
N ILE A 129 13.74 -3.94 17.41
CA ILE A 129 14.92 -3.84 18.27
C ILE A 129 15.95 -2.86 17.67
N ILE A 130 16.20 -2.95 16.36
CA ILE A 130 17.12 -2.04 15.67
C ILE A 130 16.61 -0.59 15.78
N ALA A 131 15.32 -0.35 15.55
CA ALA A 131 14.71 0.98 15.61
C ALA A 131 14.82 1.59 17.01
N VAL A 132 14.45 0.83 18.05
CA VAL A 132 14.57 1.28 19.45
C VAL A 132 16.02 1.56 19.81
N GLY A 133 16.95 0.67 19.45
CA GLY A 133 18.38 0.86 19.70
C GLY A 133 18.94 2.13 19.02
N LEU A 134 18.56 2.37 17.76
CA LEU A 134 18.93 3.60 17.05
C LEU A 134 18.34 4.86 17.70
N MET A 135 17.09 4.82 18.15
CA MET A 135 16.46 5.95 18.84
C MET A 135 17.15 6.29 20.16
N VAL A 136 17.49 5.27 20.96
CA VAL A 136 18.22 5.48 22.24
C VAL A 136 19.62 6.02 21.99
N PHE A 137 20.35 5.46 21.02
CA PHE A 137 21.72 5.88 20.71
C PHE A 137 21.79 7.28 20.09
N THR A 138 20.93 7.58 19.13
CA THR A 138 20.88 8.88 18.47
C THR A 138 20.30 9.95 19.38
N GLY A 139 19.25 9.63 20.14
CA GLY A 139 18.65 10.51 21.15
C GLY A 139 19.59 10.84 22.31
N GLY A 140 20.32 9.83 22.81
CA GLY A 140 21.34 10.01 23.86
C GLY A 140 22.49 10.89 23.39
N LYS A 141 23.07 10.62 22.21
CA LYS A 141 24.14 11.47 21.65
C LYS A 141 23.69 12.91 21.41
N ARG A 142 22.45 13.12 20.96
CA ARG A 142 21.92 14.47 20.68
C ARG A 142 21.64 15.26 21.96
N SER A 143 21.35 14.58 23.06
CA SER A 143 21.18 15.20 24.39
C SER A 143 22.50 15.55 25.07
N ILE A 144 23.58 14.80 24.79
CA ILE A 144 24.93 15.04 25.37
C ILE A 144 25.74 16.08 24.58
N LYS A 145 25.44 16.29 23.29
CA LYS A 145 26.13 17.28 22.44
C LYS A 145 25.58 18.71 22.53
N LYS A 146 24.68 18.95 23.49
CA LYS A 146 24.11 20.27 23.81
C LYS A 146 24.71 20.76 25.12
#